data_AF-A0A3D3ZNU3-F1
#
_entry.id   AF-A0A3D3ZNU3-F1
#
_cell.length_a   1.000
_cell.length_b   1.000
_cell.length_c   1.000
_cell.angle_alpha   90.00
_cell.angle_beta   90.00
_cell.angle_gamma   90.00
#
_symmetry.space_group_name_H-M   'P 1'
#
loop_
_entity.id
_entity.type
_entity.pdbx_description
1 polymer ?
#
loop_
_entity_poly.entity_id
_entity_poly.type
_entity_poly.pdbx_seq_one_letter_code
_entity_poly.pdbx_strand_id
1 'polypeptide(L)'
;RQDIEQKLMSKGSSQYKVVCSTNALGMGIDKPDVRFVIHYHIPASPIHYYQEMGRAGRDRKVAWCILLYDPADITIQEHFIRNARPEGKQYDMLLALLQKNPQGLRESSIMLTTGFSQKAIRTILADLEEQRFIEHNLKSRIYTAVSRLGQMDFSAY
;
A
#
# COMPACT_ATOMS: atom_id res chain seq x y z
N ARG A 1 -6.59 0.96 -24.01
CA ARG A 1 -5.93 -0.18 -23.32
C ARG A 1 -5.92 -1.44 -24.18
N GLN A 2 -7.08 -2.02 -24.51
CA GLN A 2 -7.17 -3.25 -25.31
C GLN A 2 -6.47 -3.16 -26.68
N ASP A 3 -6.58 -2.03 -27.37
CA ASP A 3 -5.88 -1.80 -28.65
C ASP A 3 -4.34 -1.82 -28.51
N ILE A 4 -3.80 -1.19 -27.47
CA ILE A 4 -2.35 -1.19 -27.18
C ILE A 4 -1.87 -2.61 -26.86
N GLU A 5 -2.64 -3.34 -26.04
CA GLU A 5 -2.36 -4.73 -25.70
C GLU A 5 -2.38 -5.61 -26.97
N GLN A 6 -3.41 -5.51 -27.82
CA GLN A 6 -3.48 -6.29 -29.06
C GLN A 6 -2.29 -6.01 -30.01
N LYS A 7 -1.92 -4.75 -30.19
CA LYS A 7 -0.81 -4.33 -31.06
C LYS A 7 0.56 -4.74 -30.52
N LEU A 8 0.71 -4.90 -29.21
CA LEU A 8 1.89 -5.50 -28.58
C LEU A 8 1.89 -7.04 -28.74
N MET A 9 0.72 -7.66 -28.58
CA MET A 9 0.52 -9.11 -28.54
C MET A 9 0.45 -9.78 -29.93
N SER A 10 0.43 -9.02 -31.02
CA SER A 10 0.33 -9.58 -32.38
C SER A 10 1.45 -10.59 -32.68
N LYS A 11 1.07 -11.84 -32.99
CA LYS A 11 2.00 -12.94 -33.29
C LYS A 11 2.73 -12.67 -34.61
N GLY A 12 4.04 -12.92 -34.64
CA GLY A 12 4.92 -12.74 -35.82
C GLY A 12 5.62 -11.39 -35.85
N SER A 13 4.87 -10.30 -35.78
CA SER A 13 5.41 -8.94 -35.74
C SER A 13 4.57 -8.09 -34.78
N SER A 14 5.05 -7.89 -33.55
CA SER A 14 4.50 -6.88 -32.65
C SER A 14 4.57 -5.52 -33.34
N GLN A 15 3.41 -4.87 -33.49
CA GLN A 15 3.32 -3.53 -34.10
C GLN A 15 3.96 -2.49 -33.19
N TYR A 16 3.86 -2.68 -31.86
CA TYR A 16 4.63 -1.93 -30.88
C TYR A 16 5.80 -2.76 -30.36
N LYS A 17 6.99 -2.16 -30.34
CA LYS A 17 8.21 -2.78 -29.78
C LYS A 17 8.42 -2.46 -28.30
N VAL A 18 7.82 -1.35 -27.84
CA VAL A 18 7.93 -0.84 -26.47
C VAL A 18 6.55 -0.41 -26.01
N VAL A 19 6.22 -0.71 -24.76
CA VAL A 19 5.04 -0.18 -24.08
C VAL A 19 5.51 0.38 -22.74
N CYS A 20 5.19 1.65 -22.49
CA CYS A 20 5.42 2.30 -21.20
C CYS A 20 4.12 2.24 -20.39
N SER A 21 4.18 1.73 -19.16
CA SER A 21 3.01 1.53 -18.31
C SER A 21 3.37 1.66 -16.84
N THR A 22 2.44 2.13 -16.02
CA THR A 22 2.52 1.99 -14.56
C THR A 22 2.20 0.55 -14.13
N ASN A 23 2.58 0.16 -12.92
CA ASN A 23 2.45 -1.24 -12.44
C ASN A 23 1.01 -1.76 -12.56
N ALA A 24 0.00 -0.91 -12.31
CA ALA A 24 -1.41 -1.25 -12.44
C ALA A 24 -1.89 -1.49 -13.90
N LEU A 25 -1.23 -0.86 -14.88
CA LEU A 25 -1.58 -0.98 -16.29
C LEU A 25 -0.85 -2.17 -16.96
N GLY A 26 0.38 -2.46 -16.53
CA GLY A 26 1.18 -3.59 -17.05
C GLY A 26 0.72 -4.98 -16.58
N MET A 27 -0.23 -5.04 -15.64
CA MET A 27 -0.63 -6.27 -14.93
C MET A 27 -1.13 -7.43 -15.83
N GLY A 28 -1.58 -7.15 -17.06
CA GLY A 28 -2.21 -8.14 -17.95
C GLY A 28 -1.37 -8.58 -19.16
N ILE A 29 -0.15 -8.06 -19.35
CA ILE A 29 0.67 -8.45 -20.50
C ILE A 29 1.29 -9.82 -20.22
N ASP A 30 0.80 -10.84 -20.92
CA ASP A 30 1.33 -12.21 -20.93
C ASP A 30 1.88 -12.57 -22.32
N LYS A 31 2.99 -11.93 -22.68
CA LYS A 31 3.72 -12.20 -23.92
C LYS A 31 4.96 -13.03 -23.60
N PRO A 32 5.14 -14.24 -24.15
CA PRO A 32 6.22 -15.11 -23.73
C PRO A 32 7.62 -14.60 -24.14
N ASP A 33 7.68 -13.80 -25.20
CA ASP A 33 8.89 -13.31 -25.85
C ASP A 33 9.25 -11.86 -25.48
N VAL A 34 8.86 -11.38 -24.29
CA VAL A 34 9.34 -10.09 -23.77
C VAL A 34 10.85 -10.15 -23.52
N ARG A 35 11.60 -9.27 -24.20
CA ARG A 35 13.06 -9.24 -24.18
C ARG A 35 13.67 -8.28 -23.17
N PHE A 36 12.92 -7.27 -22.75
CA PHE A 36 13.37 -6.36 -21.71
C PHE A 36 12.21 -5.88 -20.85
N VAL A 37 12.49 -5.70 -19.57
CA VAL A 37 11.65 -4.97 -18.62
C VAL A 37 12.54 -3.89 -18.02
N ILE A 38 12.12 -2.63 -18.14
CA ILE A 38 12.87 -1.47 -17.65
C ILE A 38 12.04 -0.81 -16.55
N HIS A 39 12.59 -0.74 -15.34
CA HIS A 39 12.00 -0.01 -14.23
C HIS A 39 12.62 1.39 -14.21
N TYR A 40 11.78 2.40 -14.39
CA TYR A 40 12.21 3.79 -14.43
C TYR A 40 12.43 4.39 -13.03
N HIS A 41 11.82 3.80 -12.00
CA HIS A 41 12.03 4.16 -10.60
C HIS A 41 12.28 2.89 -9.77
N ILE A 42 12.86 3.06 -8.58
CA ILE A 42 12.96 2.00 -7.57
C ILE A 42 11.56 1.43 -7.26
N PRO A 43 11.34 0.11 -7.44
CA PRO A 43 10.10 -0.53 -7.05
C PRO A 43 9.82 -0.43 -5.55
N ALA A 44 8.54 -0.38 -5.17
CA ALA A 44 8.15 -0.19 -3.76
C ALA A 44 8.59 -1.34 -2.82
N SER A 45 8.95 -2.50 -3.38
CA SER A 45 9.57 -3.59 -2.62
C SER A 45 10.37 -4.51 -3.55
N PRO A 46 11.33 -5.28 -3.01
CA PRO A 46 11.97 -6.35 -3.75
C PRO A 46 10.97 -7.34 -4.35
N ILE A 47 9.87 -7.64 -3.65
CA ILE A 47 8.83 -8.57 -4.11
C ILE A 47 8.14 -8.03 -5.37
N HIS A 48 7.81 -6.73 -5.40
CA HIS A 48 7.24 -6.11 -6.60
C HIS A 48 8.21 -6.18 -7.79
N TYR A 49 9.50 -5.90 -7.55
CA TYR A 49 10.54 -6.05 -8.58
C TYR A 49 10.58 -7.47 -9.14
N TYR A 50 10.54 -8.50 -8.29
CA TYR A 50 10.49 -9.90 -8.71
C TYR A 50 9.27 -10.23 -9.57
N GLN A 51 8.09 -9.77 -9.17
CA GLN A 51 6.86 -10.03 -9.89
C GLN A 51 6.86 -9.35 -11.28
N GLU A 52 7.35 -8.12 -11.35
CA GLU A 52 7.40 -7.30 -12.57
C GLU A 52 8.45 -7.83 -13.55
N MET A 53 9.65 -8.13 -13.07
CA MET A 53 10.72 -8.68 -13.90
C MET A 53 10.39 -10.09 -14.42
N GLY A 54 9.57 -10.86 -13.70
CA GLY A 54 9.10 -12.20 -14.11
C GLY A 54 8.19 -12.23 -15.35
N ARG A 55 7.94 -11.08 -15.98
CA ARG A 55 7.28 -10.97 -17.30
C ARG A 55 8.24 -11.19 -18.46
N ALA A 56 9.54 -10.94 -18.26
CA ALA A 56 10.57 -11.16 -19.27
C ALA A 56 10.89 -12.64 -19.43
N GLY A 57 11.26 -13.07 -20.65
CA GLY A 57 11.95 -14.35 -20.85
C GLY A 57 11.14 -15.62 -20.57
N ARG A 58 9.80 -15.59 -20.62
CA ARG A 58 8.97 -16.79 -20.36
C ARG A 58 9.14 -17.89 -21.41
N ASP A 59 9.61 -17.53 -22.61
CA ASP A 59 10.05 -18.46 -23.66
C ASP A 59 11.44 -19.09 -23.40
N ARG A 60 12.05 -18.84 -22.23
CA ARG A 60 13.37 -19.34 -21.80
C ARG A 60 14.55 -18.82 -22.62
N LYS A 61 14.34 -17.79 -23.44
CA LYS A 61 15.42 -17.08 -24.11
C LYS A 61 15.93 -15.94 -23.24
N VAL A 62 17.15 -15.49 -23.53
CA VAL A 62 17.77 -14.36 -22.83
C VAL A 62 16.84 -13.14 -22.87
N ALA A 63 16.67 -12.53 -21.70
CA ALA A 63 15.93 -11.30 -21.52
C ALA A 63 16.61 -10.45 -20.44
N TRP A 64 16.41 -9.13 -20.52
CA TRP A 64 17.10 -8.16 -19.68
C TRP A 64 16.13 -7.47 -18.73
N CYS A 65 16.46 -7.47 -17.45
CA CYS A 65 15.72 -6.74 -16.43
C CYS A 65 16.62 -5.59 -15.97
N ILE A 66 16.23 -4.37 -16.30
CA ILE A 66 17.03 -3.17 -16.08
C ILE A 66 16.30 -2.32 -15.03
N LEU A 67 17.02 -1.93 -13.99
CA LEU A 67 16.58 -0.93 -13.03
C LEU A 67 17.37 0.35 -13.28
N LEU A 68 16.68 1.41 -13.68
CA LEU A 68 17.24 2.75 -13.67
C LEU A 68 17.15 3.27 -12.24
N TYR A 69 18.28 3.72 -11.70
CA TYR A 69 18.39 4.18 -10.32
C TYR A 69 18.78 5.65 -10.31
N ASP A 70 17.97 6.46 -9.64
CA ASP A 70 18.33 7.81 -9.22
C ASP A 70 18.27 7.87 -7.68
N PRO A 71 19.30 8.40 -6.99
CA PRO A 71 19.24 8.60 -5.54
C PRO A 71 18.01 9.37 -5.06
N ALA A 72 17.44 10.27 -5.88
CA ALA A 72 16.22 10.99 -5.58
C ALA A 72 14.99 10.06 -5.43
N ASP A 73 14.98 8.89 -6.06
CA ASP A 73 13.88 7.91 -5.95
C ASP A 73 13.70 7.41 -4.51
N ILE A 74 14.77 7.40 -3.71
CA ILE A 74 14.71 7.00 -2.30
C ILE A 74 13.77 7.93 -1.54
N THR A 75 13.76 9.23 -1.84
CA THR A 75 12.90 10.21 -1.16
C THR A 75 11.42 9.92 -1.38
N ILE A 76 11.05 9.41 -2.56
CA ILE A 76 9.68 9.01 -2.89
C ILE A 76 9.27 7.81 -2.05
N GLN A 77 10.14 6.79 -1.96
CA GLN A 77 9.87 5.61 -1.14
C GLN A 77 9.80 5.95 0.35
N GLU A 78 10.72 6.77 0.85
CA GLU A 78 10.68 7.26 2.23
C GLU A 78 9.41 8.05 2.53
N HIS A 79 8.97 8.90 1.59
CA HIS A 79 7.72 9.64 1.73
C HIS A 79 6.52 8.69 1.86
N PHE A 80 6.45 7.66 1.02
CA PHE A 80 5.40 6.64 1.14
C PHE A 80 5.49 5.85 2.44
N ILE A 81 6.69 5.51 2.93
CA ILE A 81 6.89 4.83 4.21
C ILE A 81 6.42 5.71 5.37
N ARG A 82 6.82 6.98 5.40
CA ARG A 82 6.42 7.93 6.45
C ARG A 82 4.92 8.17 6.47
N ASN A 83 4.29 8.27 5.29
CA ASN A 83 2.85 8.48 5.17
C ASN A 83 2.04 7.17 5.18
N ALA A 84 2.69 6.01 5.23
CA ALA A 84 1.99 4.73 5.34
C ALA A 84 1.30 4.59 6.69
N ARG A 85 1.83 5.28 7.72
CA ARG A 85 1.29 5.26 9.08
C ARG A 85 0.74 6.62 9.51
N PRO A 86 -0.31 6.61 10.35
CA PRO A 86 -0.83 7.81 10.99
C PRO A 86 0.19 8.46 11.92
N GLU A 87 0.14 9.78 12.08
CA GLU A 87 1.00 10.50 13.02
C GLU A 87 0.60 10.20 14.47
N GLY A 88 1.55 10.24 15.42
CA GLY A 88 1.28 10.01 16.85
C GLY A 88 0.13 10.89 17.41
N LYS A 89 0.04 12.15 16.97
CA LYS A 89 -1.07 13.05 17.35
C LYS A 89 -2.45 12.52 16.96
N GLN A 90 -2.55 11.74 15.88
CA GLN A 90 -3.81 11.13 15.45
C GLN A 90 -4.23 10.01 16.40
N TYR A 91 -3.27 9.25 16.94
CA TYR A 91 -3.54 8.27 17.99
C TYR A 91 -4.06 8.95 19.26
N ASP A 92 -3.37 10.01 19.71
CA ASP A 92 -3.77 10.77 20.90
C ASP A 92 -5.20 11.34 20.74
N MET A 93 -5.50 11.92 19.57
CA MET A 93 -6.80 12.50 19.28
C MET A 93 -7.92 11.43 19.29
N LEU A 94 -7.68 10.27 18.69
CA LEU A 94 -8.66 9.19 18.63
C LEU A 94 -8.88 8.58 20.01
N LEU A 95 -7.80 8.33 20.77
CA LEU A 95 -7.90 7.81 22.12
C LEU A 95 -8.66 8.78 23.04
N ALA A 96 -8.33 10.08 22.99
CA ALA A 96 -9.04 11.11 23.74
C ALA A 96 -10.53 11.21 23.36
N LEU A 97 -10.85 11.03 22.07
CA LEU A 97 -12.23 11.00 21.59
C LEU A 97 -13.00 9.81 22.19
N LEU A 98 -12.40 8.63 22.23
CA LEU A 98 -13.01 7.43 22.82
C LEU A 98 -13.13 7.54 24.35
N GLN A 99 -12.14 8.12 25.02
CA GLN A 99 -12.19 8.38 26.46
C GLN A 99 -13.32 9.35 26.84
N LYS A 100 -13.60 10.35 25.99
CA LYS A 100 -14.73 11.28 26.16
C LYS A 100 -16.10 10.65 25.89
N ASN A 101 -16.15 9.47 25.27
CA ASN A 101 -17.37 8.76 24.92
C ASN A 101 -17.35 7.34 25.49
N PRO A 102 -17.62 7.16 26.80
CA PRO A 102 -17.56 5.85 27.47
C PRO A 102 -18.51 4.80 26.89
N GLN A 103 -19.60 5.23 26.26
CA GLN A 103 -20.54 4.38 25.52
C GLN A 103 -19.93 3.78 24.24
N GLY A 104 -18.75 4.26 23.84
CA GLY A 104 -18.03 3.91 22.65
C GLY A 104 -18.58 4.54 21.37
N LEU A 105 -17.78 4.49 20.29
CA LEU A 105 -18.14 5.03 18.99
C LEU A 105 -17.98 4.00 17.87
N ARG A 106 -18.80 4.13 16.84
CA ARG A 106 -18.64 3.37 15.58
C ARG A 106 -17.56 4.01 14.71
N GLU A 107 -16.92 3.21 13.86
CA GLU A 107 -15.91 3.66 12.88
C GLU A 107 -16.39 4.88 12.08
N SER A 108 -17.64 4.86 11.59
CA SER A 108 -18.24 5.97 10.84
C SER A 108 -18.32 7.28 11.63
N SER A 109 -18.64 7.21 12.93
CA SER A 109 -18.74 8.38 13.80
C SER A 109 -17.35 8.95 14.12
N ILE A 110 -16.37 8.05 14.31
CA ILE A 110 -14.97 8.44 14.50
C ILE A 110 -14.45 9.16 13.24
N MET A 111 -14.75 8.62 12.05
CA MET A 111 -14.40 9.24 10.77
C MET A 111 -14.99 10.65 10.63
N LEU A 112 -16.29 10.81 10.90
CA LEU A 112 -16.97 12.11 10.81
C LEU A 112 -16.41 13.13 11.80
N THR A 113 -16.04 12.69 13.00
CA THR A 113 -15.58 13.60 14.07
C THR A 113 -14.12 14.01 13.89
N THR A 114 -13.26 13.10 13.43
CA THR A 114 -11.81 13.36 13.29
C THR A 114 -11.41 13.87 11.91
N GLY A 115 -12.21 13.59 10.87
CA GLY A 115 -11.86 13.87 9.48
C GLY A 115 -10.75 12.98 8.92
N PHE A 116 -10.32 11.94 9.65
CA PHE A 116 -9.24 11.07 9.21
C PHE A 116 -9.71 10.11 8.11
N SER A 117 -8.76 9.70 7.25
CA SER A 117 -9.04 8.68 6.24
C SER A 117 -9.41 7.35 6.89
N GLN A 118 -10.22 6.55 6.20
CA GLN A 118 -10.61 5.23 6.69
C GLN A 118 -9.40 4.33 6.96
N LYS A 119 -8.38 4.40 6.08
CA LYS A 119 -7.13 3.65 6.26
C LYS A 119 -6.44 4.03 7.56
N ALA A 120 -6.30 5.33 7.83
CA ALA A 120 -5.65 5.82 9.04
C ALA A 120 -6.39 5.38 10.31
N ILE A 121 -7.73 5.51 10.33
CA ILE A 121 -8.54 5.08 11.47
C ILE A 121 -8.40 3.58 11.72
N ARG A 122 -8.44 2.75 10.67
CA ARG A 122 -8.31 1.29 10.84
C ARG A 122 -6.94 0.89 11.37
N THR A 123 -5.87 1.54 10.90
CA THR A 123 -4.53 1.32 11.46
C THR A 123 -4.49 1.70 12.94
N ILE A 124 -4.94 2.91 13.30
CA ILE A 124 -4.96 3.37 14.70
C ILE A 124 -5.77 2.43 15.59
N LEU A 125 -6.98 2.05 15.16
CA LEU A 125 -7.86 1.18 15.93
C LEU A 125 -7.24 -0.21 16.14
N ALA A 126 -6.65 -0.80 15.09
CA ALA A 126 -5.98 -2.09 15.19
C ALA A 126 -4.82 -2.06 16.19
N ASP A 127 -3.96 -1.03 16.09
CA ASP A 127 -2.81 -0.87 16.98
C ASP A 127 -3.25 -0.63 18.44
N LEU A 128 -4.27 0.21 18.67
CA LEU A 128 -4.81 0.49 19.99
C LEU A 128 -5.50 -0.74 20.61
N GLU A 129 -6.17 -1.56 19.79
CA GLU A 129 -6.81 -2.81 20.22
C GLU A 129 -5.75 -3.85 20.59
N GLU A 130 -4.70 -4.02 19.77
CA GLU A 130 -3.58 -4.92 20.03
C GLU A 130 -2.86 -4.56 21.35
N GLN A 131 -2.65 -3.27 21.58
CA GLN A 131 -2.04 -2.75 22.81
C GLN A 131 -3.01 -2.68 24.01
N ARG A 132 -4.28 -3.07 23.82
CA ARG A 132 -5.34 -3.08 24.85
C ARG A 132 -5.65 -1.72 25.46
N PHE A 133 -5.55 -0.65 24.67
CA PHE A 133 -6.06 0.67 25.04
C PHE A 133 -7.55 0.83 24.72
N ILE A 134 -8.06 0.02 23.78
CA ILE A 134 -9.47 -0.01 23.41
C ILE A 134 -9.98 -1.44 23.32
N GLU A 135 -11.29 -1.60 23.39
CA GLU A 135 -12.00 -2.85 23.10
C GLU A 135 -12.97 -2.63 21.94
N HIS A 136 -13.10 -3.64 21.07
CA HIS A 136 -14.05 -3.65 19.96
C HIS A 136 -15.19 -4.63 20.22
N ASN A 137 -16.41 -4.12 20.36
CA ASN A 137 -17.60 -4.94 20.45
C ASN A 137 -18.11 -5.31 19.06
N LEU A 138 -17.81 -6.53 18.59
CA LEU A 138 -18.16 -7.02 17.26
C LEU A 138 -19.68 -7.01 16.95
N LYS A 139 -20.53 -7.20 17.96
CA LYS A 139 -21.99 -7.23 17.78
C LYS A 139 -22.56 -5.84 17.49
N SER A 140 -22.08 -4.84 18.23
CA SER A 140 -22.55 -3.45 18.11
C SER A 140 -21.69 -2.60 17.16
N ARG A 141 -20.51 -3.11 16.77
CA ARG A 141 -19.47 -2.44 15.96
C ARG A 141 -18.98 -1.14 16.59
N ILE A 142 -18.85 -1.16 17.92
CA ILE A 142 -18.49 -0.01 18.74
C ILE A 142 -17.10 -0.26 19.34
N TYR A 143 -16.28 0.79 19.32
CA TYR A 143 -14.98 0.83 19.99
C TYR A 143 -15.09 1.65 21.28
N THR A 144 -14.53 1.14 22.37
CA THR A 144 -14.57 1.79 23.68
C THR A 144 -13.17 1.85 24.29
N ALA A 145 -12.82 2.97 24.91
CA ALA A 145 -11.53 3.09 25.61
C ALA A 145 -11.53 2.27 26.91
N VAL A 146 -10.41 1.60 27.19
CA VAL A 146 -10.18 0.86 28.43
C VAL A 146 -9.41 1.76 29.41
N SER A 147 -9.77 1.72 30.69
CA SER A 147 -9.02 2.43 31.74
C SER A 147 -7.69 1.73 32.03
N ARG A 148 -6.69 1.92 31.16
CA ARG A 148 -5.32 1.47 31.37
C ARG A 148 -4.40 2.68 31.56
N LEU A 149 -3.64 2.68 32.65
CA LEU A 149 -2.52 3.59 32.89
C LEU A 149 -1.27 2.98 32.23
N GLY A 150 -1.00 3.37 30.99
CA GLY A 150 0.21 2.98 30.25
C GLY A 150 0.51 4.00 29.16
N GLN A 151 1.79 4.19 28.83
CA GLN A 151 2.18 4.95 27.66
C GLN A 151 2.04 4.06 26.42
N MET A 152 1.55 4.63 25.33
CA MET A 152 1.52 3.96 24.04
C MET A 152 2.93 3.60 23.60
N ASP A 153 3.12 2.34 23.23
CA ASP A 153 4.40 1.88 22.73
C ASP A 153 4.41 1.97 21.19
N PHE A 154 5.26 2.84 20.67
CA PHE A 154 5.50 2.97 19.24
C PHE A 154 6.80 2.28 18.80
N SER A 155 7.53 1.63 19.71
CA SER A 155 8.87 1.08 19.46
C SER A 155 8.88 -0.23 18.68
N ALA A 156 7.78 -1.00 18.73
CA ALA A 156 7.60 -2.21 17.94
C ALA A 156 7.34 -1.95 16.44
N TYR A 157 7.31 -0.67 16.02
CA TYR A 157 6.77 -0.27 14.73
C TYR A 157 7.62 0.75 13.99
#